data_AF-A0A0F8Z7J4-F1
#
_entry.id   AF-A0A0F8Z7J4-F1
#
_cell.length_a   1.000
_cell.length_b   1.000
_cell.length_c   1.000
_cell.angle_alpha   90.00
_cell.angle_beta   90.00
_cell.angle_gamma   90.00
#
_symmetry.space_group_name_H-M   'P 1'
#
loop_
_entity.id
_entity.type
_entity.pdbx_description
1 polymer ?
#
loop_
_entity_poly.entity_id
_entity_poly.type
_entity_poly.pdbx_seq_one_letter_code
_entity_poly.pdbx_strand_id
1 'polypeptide(L)'
;MPELGEVQRGLAIGYTNNNKWQWGACRVCGKERWVYLLKGNIPQYDRCRDCANLSRRGKTINKGKGWRYTIDGYREKLLHRGDAFFDMVYVERGRWYGYVLEHRYVVARHLGRSLKTGDRVHHVNGIRDDNRIENLTLTNDKEHPRGYSAAYKDGYEKGYADGYAAKFSLVA
;
A
#
# COMPACT_ATOMS: atom_id res chain seq x y z
N MET A 1 -18.06 -14.29 -14.50
CA MET A 1 -16.76 -13.61 -14.35
C MET A 1 -15.89 -14.46 -13.45
N PRO A 2 -14.57 -14.54 -13.68
CA PRO A 2 -13.69 -15.31 -12.80
C PRO A 2 -13.65 -14.70 -11.40
N GLU A 3 -13.41 -15.53 -10.38
CA GLU A 3 -13.29 -15.07 -9.00
C GLU A 3 -11.84 -14.66 -8.67
N LEU A 4 -11.65 -13.68 -7.77
CA LEU A 4 -10.30 -13.28 -7.37
C LEU A 4 -9.58 -14.45 -6.70
N GLY A 5 -8.41 -14.81 -7.25
CA GLY A 5 -7.65 -15.98 -6.81
C GLY A 5 -7.88 -17.23 -7.64
N GLU A 6 -8.91 -17.27 -8.50
CA GLU A 6 -9.17 -18.39 -9.42
C GLU A 6 -7.94 -18.70 -10.26
N VAL A 7 -7.59 -19.98 -10.38
CA VAL A 7 -6.46 -20.45 -11.18
C VAL A 7 -6.95 -21.28 -12.36
N GLN A 8 -6.57 -20.87 -13.57
CA GLN A 8 -6.89 -21.55 -14.82
C GLN A 8 -5.63 -21.92 -15.60
N ARG A 9 -5.78 -22.88 -16.51
CA ARG A 9 -4.78 -23.15 -17.54
C ARG A 9 -4.93 -22.18 -18.69
N GLY A 10 -3.82 -21.69 -19.24
CA GLY A 10 -3.85 -20.69 -20.31
C GLY A 10 -4.69 -21.12 -21.52
N LEU A 11 -4.60 -22.39 -21.94
CA LEU A 11 -5.43 -22.94 -23.01
C LEU A 11 -6.94 -22.85 -22.71
N ALA A 12 -7.36 -23.03 -21.45
CA ALA A 12 -8.77 -22.98 -21.05
C ALA A 12 -9.35 -21.55 -21.06
N ILE A 13 -8.49 -20.53 -21.04
CA ILE A 13 -8.88 -19.11 -21.05
C ILE A 13 -8.47 -18.40 -22.36
N GLY A 14 -8.18 -19.17 -23.40
CA GLY A 14 -7.89 -18.64 -24.75
C GLY A 14 -6.46 -18.14 -24.98
N TYR A 15 -5.50 -18.52 -24.13
CA TYR A 15 -4.07 -18.27 -24.36
C TYR A 15 -3.38 -19.43 -25.07
N THR A 16 -2.27 -19.13 -25.75
CA THR A 16 -1.52 -20.10 -26.57
C THR A 16 -0.66 -21.09 -25.78
N ASN A 17 -0.49 -20.89 -24.48
CA ASN A 17 0.35 -21.72 -23.62
C ASN A 17 -0.46 -22.36 -22.51
N ASN A 18 -0.01 -23.53 -22.02
CA ASN A 18 -0.69 -24.28 -20.96
C ASN A 18 -0.20 -23.93 -19.54
N ASN A 19 0.42 -22.75 -19.38
CA ASN A 19 0.88 -22.30 -18.08
C ASN A 19 -0.30 -22.00 -17.15
N LYS A 20 -0.03 -21.91 -15.85
CA LYS A 20 -1.05 -21.52 -14.88
C LYS A 20 -1.17 -20.00 -14.83
N TRP A 21 -2.40 -19.52 -14.78
CA TRP A 21 -2.75 -18.12 -14.67
C TRP A 21 -3.72 -17.95 -13.51
N GLN A 22 -3.59 -16.87 -12.75
CA GLN A 22 -4.49 -16.53 -11.67
C GLN A 22 -5.27 -15.26 -12.01
N TRP A 23 -6.57 -15.24 -11.77
CA TRP A 23 -7.36 -14.02 -11.83
C TRP A 23 -7.02 -13.14 -10.62
N GLY A 24 -6.45 -11.97 -10.88
CA GLY A 24 -5.92 -11.09 -9.83
C GLY A 24 -6.16 -9.62 -10.11
N ALA A 25 -6.35 -8.85 -9.04
CA ALA A 25 -6.50 -7.41 -9.10
C ALA A 25 -5.15 -6.69 -9.02
N CYS A 26 -5.01 -5.59 -9.76
CA CYS A 26 -3.90 -4.67 -9.53
C CYS A 26 -4.01 -4.03 -8.14
N ARG A 27 -2.95 -4.12 -7.32
CA ARG A 27 -2.92 -3.48 -5.99
C ARG A 27 -3.04 -1.94 -5.98
N VAL A 28 -2.96 -1.28 -7.14
CA VAL A 28 -2.98 0.19 -7.25
C VAL A 28 -4.33 0.69 -7.76
N CYS A 29 -4.84 0.13 -8.86
CA CYS A 29 -6.09 0.61 -9.47
C CYS A 29 -7.27 -0.37 -9.35
N GLY A 30 -7.07 -1.55 -8.75
CA GLY A 30 -8.09 -2.58 -8.62
C GLY A 30 -8.41 -3.34 -9.91
N LYS A 31 -7.87 -2.94 -11.07
CA LYS A 31 -8.16 -3.60 -12.36
C LYS A 31 -7.82 -5.09 -12.32
N GLU A 32 -8.83 -5.91 -12.54
CA GLU A 32 -8.75 -7.37 -12.59
C GLU A 32 -8.24 -7.87 -13.95
N ARG A 33 -7.47 -8.96 -13.92
CA ARG A 33 -6.91 -9.61 -15.11
C ARG A 33 -6.36 -10.99 -14.77
N TRP A 34 -6.16 -11.82 -15.79
CA TRP A 34 -5.30 -13.00 -15.68
C TRP A 34 -3.84 -12.59 -15.51
N VAL A 35 -3.17 -13.12 -14.48
CA VAL A 35 -1.76 -12.90 -14.16
C VAL A 35 -1.05 -14.25 -14.21
N TYR A 36 0.06 -14.30 -14.94
CA TYR A 36 0.90 -15.49 -15.04
C TYR A 36 1.41 -15.93 -13.66
N LEU A 37 1.35 -17.23 -13.36
CA LEU A 37 1.94 -17.79 -12.15
C LEU A 37 3.35 -18.33 -12.43
N LEU A 38 4.32 -17.79 -11.69
CA LEU A 38 5.69 -18.29 -11.63
C LEU A 38 5.75 -19.63 -10.84
N LYS A 39 6.94 -20.24 -10.83
CA LYS A 39 7.21 -21.43 -10.01
C LYS A 39 6.83 -21.15 -8.55
N GLY A 40 6.12 -22.10 -7.92
CA GLY A 40 5.54 -21.91 -6.58
C GLY A 40 4.17 -21.25 -6.57
N ASN A 41 3.50 -21.10 -7.72
CA ASN A 41 2.18 -20.46 -7.86
C ASN A 41 2.17 -18.98 -7.40
N ILE A 42 3.28 -18.27 -7.62
CA ILE A 42 3.43 -16.86 -7.25
C ILE A 42 3.00 -15.99 -8.44
N PRO A 43 2.05 -15.05 -8.29
CA PRO A 43 1.70 -14.11 -9.35
C PRO A 43 2.92 -13.31 -9.81
N GLN A 44 3.22 -13.34 -11.10
CA GLN A 44 4.40 -12.68 -11.66
C GLN A 44 4.38 -11.16 -11.42
N TYR A 45 3.19 -10.56 -11.40
CA TYR A 45 3.02 -9.12 -11.20
C TYR A 45 1.82 -8.81 -10.30
N ASP A 46 2.07 -8.04 -9.23
CA ASP A 46 1.04 -7.48 -8.35
C ASP A 46 0.36 -6.20 -8.93
N ARG A 47 0.92 -5.66 -10.04
CA ARG A 47 0.47 -4.42 -10.70
C ARG A 47 0.17 -4.61 -12.18
N CYS A 48 -0.82 -3.88 -12.71
CA CYS A 48 -1.09 -3.84 -14.15
C CYS A 48 -0.01 -3.03 -14.88
N ARG A 49 0.10 -3.22 -16.20
CA ARG A 49 1.11 -2.56 -17.04
C ARG A 49 1.02 -1.03 -16.97
N ASP A 50 -0.19 -0.49 -16.93
CA ASP A 50 -0.41 0.96 -16.87
C ASP A 50 0.10 1.55 -15.55
N CYS A 51 -0.28 0.95 -14.42
CA CYS A 51 0.23 1.36 -13.10
C CYS A 51 1.75 1.16 -12.98
N ALA A 52 2.30 0.09 -13.56
CA ALA A 52 3.75 -0.12 -13.62
C ALA A 52 4.46 0.95 -14.48
N ASN A 53 3.86 1.37 -15.59
CA ASN A 53 4.42 2.41 -16.46
C ASN A 53 4.31 3.81 -15.85
N LEU A 54 3.21 4.12 -15.16
CA LEU A 54 3.07 5.35 -14.36
C LEU A 54 4.18 5.43 -13.31
N SER A 55 4.47 4.30 -12.67
CA SER A 55 5.54 4.15 -11.68
C SER A 55 6.93 4.50 -12.25
N ARG A 56 7.22 4.09 -13.49
CA ARG A 56 8.49 4.36 -14.19
C ARG A 56 8.65 5.80 -14.65
N ARG A 57 7.54 6.54 -14.82
CA ARG A 57 7.53 7.92 -15.29
C ARG A 57 7.55 8.95 -14.16
N GLY A 58 7.64 8.51 -12.90
CA GLY A 58 7.63 9.39 -11.73
C GLY A 58 6.32 10.19 -11.55
N LYS A 59 5.24 9.79 -12.23
CA LYS A 59 3.95 10.50 -12.14
C LYS A 59 3.14 9.94 -10.97
N THR A 60 2.97 10.74 -9.93
CA THR A 60 1.96 10.55 -8.89
C THR A 60 0.58 10.43 -9.54
N ILE A 61 -0.23 9.47 -9.07
CA ILE A 61 -1.62 9.28 -9.52
C ILE A 61 -2.50 10.30 -8.79
N ASN A 62 -2.67 11.48 -9.40
CA ASN A 62 -3.58 12.51 -8.92
C ASN A 62 -5.03 12.05 -9.09
N LYS A 63 -5.75 11.88 -7.98
CA LYS A 63 -7.21 12.06 -7.94
C LYS A 63 -7.44 13.35 -7.18
N GLY A 64 -8.10 14.33 -7.78
CA GLY A 64 -8.21 15.71 -7.26
C GLY A 64 -8.71 15.85 -5.81
N LYS A 65 -8.68 17.10 -5.30
CA LYS A 65 -8.99 17.55 -3.93
C LYS A 65 -7.82 17.51 -2.91
N GLY A 66 -6.60 17.81 -3.33
CA GLY A 66 -5.46 17.96 -2.41
C GLY A 66 -4.91 16.66 -1.83
N TRP A 67 -5.23 15.52 -2.47
CA TRP A 67 -4.71 14.21 -2.13
C TRP A 67 -3.98 13.60 -3.31
N ARG A 68 -2.92 12.85 -3.05
CA ARG A 68 -2.23 12.04 -4.06
C ARG A 68 -1.83 10.70 -3.47
N TYR A 69 -1.60 9.71 -4.33
CA TYR A 69 -1.06 8.43 -3.90
C TYR A 69 0.39 8.31 -4.34
N THR A 70 1.22 7.79 -3.44
CA THR A 70 2.56 7.38 -3.76
C THR A 70 2.53 6.13 -4.62
N ILE A 71 3.62 5.91 -5.33
CA ILE A 71 3.87 4.72 -6.14
C ILE A 71 3.71 3.40 -5.38
N ASP A 72 4.00 3.41 -4.09
CA ASP A 72 4.03 2.26 -3.22
C ASP A 72 2.74 2.09 -2.39
N GLY A 73 1.74 2.93 -2.65
CA GLY A 73 0.36 2.77 -2.19
C GLY A 73 -0.02 3.60 -0.96
N TYR A 74 0.84 4.49 -0.48
CA TYR A 74 0.48 5.42 0.59
C TYR A 74 -0.34 6.60 0.05
N ARG A 75 -1.22 7.14 0.88
CA ARG A 75 -1.92 8.40 0.60
C ARG A 75 -1.13 9.57 1.20
N GLU A 76 -1.02 10.65 0.44
CA GLU A 76 -0.40 11.91 0.84
C GLU A 76 -1.44 13.04 0.83
N LYS A 77 -1.42 13.87 1.87
CA LYS A 77 -2.27 15.04 2.06
C LYS A 77 -1.48 16.30 1.74
N LEU A 78 -2.06 17.20 0.93
CA LEU A 78 -1.58 18.57 0.81
C LEU A 78 -1.94 19.37 2.07
N LEU A 79 -0.94 19.96 2.70
CA LEU A 79 -1.04 20.93 3.78
C LEU A 79 -0.64 22.32 3.26
N HIS A 80 -1.33 23.35 3.76
CA HIS A 80 -1.00 24.74 3.52
C HIS A 80 -0.16 25.30 4.67
N ARG A 81 0.60 26.38 4.46
CA ARG A 81 1.54 26.95 5.45
C ARG A 81 0.94 27.27 6.83
N GLY A 82 -0.38 27.47 6.92
CA GLY A 82 -1.08 27.73 8.18
C GLY A 82 -1.61 26.49 8.90
N ASP A 83 -1.40 25.28 8.35
CA ASP A 83 -1.77 24.04 9.04
C ASP A 83 -0.83 23.80 10.23
N ALA A 84 -1.41 23.40 11.38
CA ALA A 84 -0.67 23.17 12.62
C ALA A 84 0.44 22.10 12.50
N PHE A 85 0.37 21.26 11.46
CA PHE A 85 1.31 20.17 11.20
C PHE A 85 2.16 20.40 9.94
N PHE A 86 2.24 21.65 9.45
CA PHE A 86 2.97 21.99 8.23
C PHE A 86 4.48 21.70 8.35
N ASP A 87 5.03 21.67 9.56
CA ASP A 87 6.42 21.28 9.85
C ASP A 87 6.74 19.81 9.49
N MET A 88 5.72 18.96 9.33
CA MET A 88 5.87 17.57 8.90
C MET A 88 5.92 17.39 7.37
N VAL A 89 5.73 18.45 6.60
CA VAL A 89 5.74 18.39 5.13
C VAL A 89 7.12 17.96 4.62
N TYR A 90 7.14 17.12 3.58
CA TYR A 90 8.38 16.72 2.93
C TYR A 90 9.11 17.91 2.29
N VAL A 91 10.38 18.08 2.64
CA VAL A 91 11.29 19.07 2.07
C VAL A 91 12.36 18.35 1.26
N GLU A 92 12.45 18.66 -0.03
CA GLU A 92 13.51 18.14 -0.90
C GLU A 92 14.30 19.30 -1.49
N ARG A 93 15.63 19.28 -1.34
CA ARG A 93 16.54 20.30 -1.89
C ARG A 93 16.12 21.74 -1.57
N GLY A 94 15.60 21.97 -0.36
CA GLY A 94 15.16 23.30 0.11
C GLY A 94 13.80 23.76 -0.43
N ARG A 95 13.06 22.92 -1.18
CA ARG A 95 11.70 23.22 -1.65
C ARG A 95 10.65 22.48 -0.81
N TRP A 96 9.61 23.21 -0.43
CA TRP A 96 8.45 22.70 0.30
C TRP A 96 7.42 22.18 -0.70
N TYR A 97 7.15 20.88 -0.68
CA TYR A 97 6.19 20.29 -1.62
C TYR A 97 4.75 20.36 -1.12
N GLY A 98 4.55 20.74 0.16
CA GLY A 98 3.24 20.83 0.79
C GLY A 98 2.62 19.48 1.14
N TYR A 99 3.24 18.34 0.83
CA TYR A 99 2.65 17.03 1.08
C TYR A 99 3.22 16.36 2.32
N VAL A 100 2.33 15.69 3.07
CA VAL A 100 2.66 14.79 4.19
C VAL A 100 1.99 13.43 3.97
N LEU A 101 2.62 12.35 4.43
CA LEU A 101 1.99 11.03 4.46
C LEU A 101 0.78 11.06 5.41
N GLU A 102 -0.37 10.55 4.94
CA GLU A 102 -1.61 10.70 5.70
C GLU A 102 -1.60 9.93 7.01
N HIS A 103 -1.10 8.69 7.04
CA HIS A 103 -1.00 7.94 8.30
C HIS A 103 -0.23 8.73 9.37
N ARG A 104 0.83 9.46 8.98
CA ARG A 104 1.58 10.34 9.89
C ARG A 104 0.72 11.51 10.36
N TYR A 105 -0.02 12.13 9.46
CA TYR A 105 -0.94 13.22 9.78
C TYR A 105 -2.06 12.81 10.74
N VAL A 106 -2.67 11.63 10.52
CA VAL A 106 -3.72 11.08 11.39
C VAL A 106 -3.18 10.83 12.80
N VAL A 107 -2.01 10.19 12.92
CA VAL A 107 -1.37 9.96 14.23
C VAL A 107 -0.98 11.28 14.90
N ALA A 108 -0.39 12.24 14.18
CA ALA A 108 -0.04 13.55 14.72
C ALA A 108 -1.26 14.30 15.28
N ARG A 109 -2.38 14.28 14.54
CA ARG A 109 -3.65 14.85 14.98
C ARG A 109 -4.20 14.16 16.23
N HIS A 110 -4.12 12.83 16.26
CA HIS A 110 -4.57 12.06 17.42
C HIS A 110 -3.74 12.37 18.68
N LEU A 111 -2.42 12.58 18.52
CA LEU A 111 -1.51 12.94 19.61
C LEU A 111 -1.52 14.43 19.97
N GLY A 112 -2.10 15.29 19.11
CA GLY A 112 -2.06 16.75 19.28
C GLY A 112 -0.68 17.37 19.11
N ARG A 113 0.28 16.67 18.48
CA ARG A 113 1.64 17.18 18.22
C ARG A 113 2.21 16.64 16.91
N SER A 114 3.13 17.38 16.30
CA SER A 114 3.89 16.89 15.14
C SER A 114 4.77 15.69 15.49
N LEU A 115 4.89 14.78 14.52
CA LEU A 115 5.75 13.59 14.61
C LEU A 115 7.20 13.96 14.28
N LYS A 116 8.13 13.44 15.08
CA LYS A 116 9.57 13.63 14.88
C LYS A 116 10.09 12.69 13.78
N THR A 117 11.33 12.91 13.35
CA THR A 117 11.98 12.04 12.34
C THR A 117 12.10 10.59 12.80
N GLY A 118 12.32 10.35 14.10
CA GLY A 118 12.41 9.00 14.68
C GLY A 118 11.07 8.36 15.04
N ASP A 119 9.95 9.07 14.87
CA ASP A 119 8.60 8.55 15.07
C ASP A 119 8.20 7.76 13.81
N ARG A 120 8.06 6.44 13.92
CA ARG A 120 7.66 5.54 12.82
C ARG A 120 6.23 5.08 12.99
N VAL A 121 5.45 5.18 11.93
CA VAL A 121 4.03 4.76 11.94
C VAL A 121 3.88 3.53 11.07
N HIS A 122 3.21 2.51 11.59
CA HIS A 122 2.99 1.23 10.95
C HIS A 122 1.49 0.96 10.78
N HIS A 123 1.10 0.34 9.67
CA HIS A 123 -0.24 -0.21 9.46
C HIS A 123 -0.31 -1.62 10.03
N VAL A 124 -1.22 -1.88 10.97
CA VAL A 124 -1.36 -3.17 11.63
C VAL A 124 -1.79 -4.26 10.63
N ASN A 125 -2.75 -3.95 9.75
CA ASN A 125 -3.23 -4.87 8.72
C ASN A 125 -2.36 -4.91 7.44
N GLY A 126 -1.30 -4.11 7.36
CA GLY A 126 -0.43 -4.00 6.16
C GLY A 126 -1.04 -3.28 4.94
N ILE A 127 -2.29 -2.79 5.04
CA ILE A 127 -2.98 -2.04 3.99
C ILE A 127 -2.62 -0.55 4.10
N ARG A 128 -1.82 -0.06 3.15
CA ARG A 128 -1.12 1.25 3.22
C ARG A 128 -2.01 2.49 3.05
N ASP A 129 -3.23 2.31 2.55
CA ASP A 129 -4.24 3.36 2.40
C ASP A 129 -5.37 3.31 3.44
N ASP A 130 -5.37 2.30 4.33
CA ASP A 130 -6.26 2.23 5.49
C ASP A 130 -5.67 3.03 6.66
N ASN A 131 -5.86 4.35 6.62
CA ASN A 131 -5.29 5.29 7.59
C ASN A 131 -6.22 5.58 8.78
N ARG A 132 -7.13 4.66 9.12
CA ARG A 132 -7.94 4.77 10.34
C ARG A 132 -7.05 4.61 11.57
N ILE A 133 -7.29 5.39 12.63
CA ILE A 133 -6.37 5.46 13.77
C ILE A 133 -6.18 4.10 14.45
N GLU A 134 -7.22 3.28 14.52
CA GLU A 134 -7.19 1.92 15.07
C GLU A 134 -6.30 0.95 14.29
N ASN A 135 -5.97 1.28 13.04
CA ASN A 135 -5.08 0.48 12.18
C ASN A 135 -3.63 0.99 12.21
N LEU A 136 -3.32 2.03 13.00
CA LEU A 136 -2.00 2.67 13.02
C LEU A 136 -1.31 2.46 14.36
N THR A 137 -0.02 2.11 14.33
CA THR A 137 0.83 2.01 15.52
C THR A 137 2.04 2.92 15.38
N LEU A 138 2.33 3.70 16.42
CA LEU A 138 3.52 4.54 16.51
C LEU A 138 4.62 3.82 17.28
N THR A 139 5.83 3.76 16.72
CA THR A 139 7.05 3.25 17.35
C THR A 139 8.14 4.32 17.28
N ASN A 140 9.17 4.23 18.13
CA ASN A 140 10.30 5.17 18.09
C ASN A 140 11.63 4.43 17.79
N ASP A 141 12.56 5.09 17.10
CA ASP A 141 13.88 4.53 16.78
C ASP A 141 14.73 4.15 18.02
N LYS A 142 14.40 4.67 19.21
CA LYS A 142 15.08 4.32 20.47
C LYS A 142 14.61 2.97 21.05
N GLU A 143 13.48 2.47 20.59
CA GLU A 143 12.90 1.16 20.92
C GLU A 143 13.17 0.10 19.83
N HIS A 144 14.08 0.37 18.90
CA HIS A 144 14.61 -0.64 17.99
C HIS A 144 15.87 -1.28 18.59
N PRO A 145 15.77 -2.42 19.33
CA PRO A 145 16.93 -3.29 19.43
C PRO A 145 17.29 -3.74 18.00
N ARG A 146 18.60 -3.78 17.71
CA ARG A 146 19.15 -4.36 16.48
C ARG A 146 18.76 -5.84 16.40
N GLY A 147 17.56 -6.12 15.90
CA GLY A 147 16.95 -7.45 15.97
C GLY A 147 15.49 -7.43 15.56
N TYR A 148 15.18 -6.78 14.44
CA TYR A 148 13.84 -6.68 13.87
C TYR A 148 13.57 -7.93 13.02
N SER A 149 12.91 -8.97 13.55
CA SER A 149 12.50 -10.12 12.72
C SER A 149 11.21 -10.85 13.07
N ALA A 150 10.65 -10.74 14.29
CA ALA A 150 9.46 -11.51 14.65
C ALA A 150 8.14 -10.79 14.28
N ALA A 151 7.88 -9.60 14.82
CA ALA A 151 6.61 -8.89 14.62
C ALA A 151 6.37 -8.40 13.17
N TYR A 152 7.43 -8.08 12.42
CA TYR A 152 7.32 -7.73 11.00
C TYR A 152 6.93 -8.94 10.14
N LYS A 153 7.38 -10.14 10.51
CA LYS A 153 7.05 -11.38 9.81
C LYS A 153 5.64 -11.83 10.16
N ASP A 154 5.29 -11.78 11.45
CA ASP A 154 3.95 -12.12 11.95
C ASP A 154 2.89 -11.15 11.42
N GLY A 155 3.13 -9.84 11.45
CA GLY A 155 2.19 -8.84 10.90
C GLY A 155 2.09 -8.87 9.37
N TYR A 156 3.20 -9.18 8.67
CA TYR A 156 3.18 -9.39 7.22
C TYR A 156 2.44 -10.68 6.84
N GLU A 157 2.72 -11.80 7.50
CA GLU A 157 2.08 -13.09 7.26
C GLU A 157 0.61 -13.07 7.67
N LYS A 158 0.28 -12.43 8.80
CA LYS A 158 -1.08 -12.25 9.29
C LYS A 158 -1.86 -11.23 8.45
N GLY A 159 -1.28 -10.09 8.07
CA GLY A 159 -1.91 -9.15 7.14
C GLY A 159 -2.10 -9.74 5.73
N TYR A 160 -1.16 -10.59 5.28
CA TYR A 160 -1.29 -11.35 4.04
C TYR A 160 -2.39 -12.42 4.14
N ALA A 161 -2.49 -13.14 5.26
CA ALA A 161 -3.51 -14.16 5.52
C ALA A 161 -4.91 -13.56 5.77
N ASP A 162 -5.01 -12.51 6.58
CA ASP A 162 -6.26 -11.83 6.94
C ASP A 162 -6.80 -11.01 5.75
N GLY A 163 -5.92 -10.38 4.96
CA GLY A 163 -6.30 -9.75 3.69
C GLY A 163 -6.76 -10.77 2.63
N TYR A 164 -6.30 -12.02 2.73
CA TYR A 164 -6.79 -13.14 1.91
C TYR A 164 -8.13 -13.66 2.46
N ALA A 165 -8.27 -13.82 3.78
CA ALA A 165 -9.48 -14.32 4.44
C ALA A 165 -10.66 -13.34 4.40
N ALA A 166 -10.42 -12.03 4.53
CA ALA A 166 -11.45 -11.00 4.42
C ALA A 166 -12.03 -10.87 2.99
N LYS A 167 -11.32 -11.38 1.97
CA LYS A 167 -11.87 -11.55 0.62
C LYS A 167 -12.80 -12.76 0.49
N PHE A 168 -12.71 -13.75 1.38
CA PHE A 168 -13.57 -14.93 1.37
C PHE A 168 -14.82 -14.79 2.25
N SER A 169 -14.90 -13.80 3.16
CA SER A 169 -16.04 -13.61 4.07
C SER A 169 -17.06 -12.55 3.63
N LEU A 170 -16.82 -11.83 2.52
CA LEU A 170 -17.79 -10.91 1.89
C LEU A 170 -18.65 -11.58 0.81
N VAL A 171 -18.58 -12.92 0.70
CA VAL A 171 -19.51 -13.72 -0.09
C VAL A 171 -20.26 -14.65 0.87
N ALA A 172 -21.31 -14.09 1.48
CA ALA A 172 -22.43 -14.82 2.05
C ALA A 172 -23.71 -14.11 1.63
#